data_AF-A0AAD9AQU0-F1
#
_entry.id   AF-A0AAD9AQU0-F1
#
_cell.length_a   1.000
_cell.length_b   1.000
_cell.length_c   1.000
_cell.angle_alpha   90.00
_cell.angle_beta   90.00
_cell.angle_gamma   90.00
#
_symmetry.space_group_name_H-M   'P 1'
#
loop_
_entity.id
_entity.type
_entity.pdbx_description
1 polymer ?
#
loop_
_entity_poly.entity_id
_entity_poly.type
_entity_poly.pdbx_seq_one_letter_code
_entity_poly.pdbx_strand_id
1 'polypeptide(L)'
;MDRALLTHSGPVPDVKRWTELDQRLKTVKLLDTAPQPPPPEFKMPATSEVLFHFPRSKINQLKANASRTDPNTWISSYDAIMAFCWRCVSRARQSSVAGDTTTTLMFAVNGRGRLKPPLSKHYVGNVATLSWSELTFDEVVAPGAFPRLSALLRAANVEVDDDVYKSIVEWVAGVPDKRRVAFNMNAFLGPDVVGSSWQGLSAHQTWEFGFGTSKAIRWPKPDLDGFVFYYPSRNTGDPDEGVEMVVCLEDSAMQKLLEDPEWLNYAVAKGPRSCFDLDVAGA
;
A
#
# COMPACT_ATOMS: atom_id res chain seq x y z
N MET A 1 26.86 2.74 10.73
CA MET A 1 25.77 2.53 9.75
C MET A 1 25.83 3.68 8.77
N ASP A 2 26.27 3.42 7.54
CA ASP A 2 26.40 4.47 6.51
C ASP A 2 25.00 4.97 6.09
N ARG A 3 24.80 6.28 6.19
CA ARG A 3 23.57 7.01 5.82
C ARG A 3 23.82 8.07 4.76
N ALA A 4 25.00 8.09 4.14
CA ALA A 4 25.38 9.13 3.19
C ALA A 4 24.39 9.25 2.02
N LEU A 5 23.89 8.11 1.50
CA LEU A 5 22.89 8.09 0.42
C LEU A 5 21.49 8.59 0.82
N LEU A 6 21.23 8.71 2.12
CA LEU A 6 19.96 9.15 2.69
C LEU A 6 20.07 10.54 3.32
N THR A 7 21.18 11.23 3.06
CA THR A 7 21.47 12.55 3.60
C THR A 7 21.81 13.47 2.45
N HIS A 8 21.16 14.63 2.38
CA HIS A 8 21.56 15.66 1.43
C HIS A 8 22.83 16.35 1.96
N SER A 9 23.94 16.19 1.26
CA SER A 9 25.22 16.83 1.60
C SER A 9 25.50 18.11 0.80
N GLY A 10 24.65 18.43 -0.18
CA GLY A 10 24.77 19.62 -1.02
C GLY A 10 24.19 20.87 -0.35
N PRO A 11 24.31 22.05 -1.00
CA PRO A 11 23.57 23.22 -0.59
C PRO A 11 22.07 22.94 -0.65
N VAL A 12 21.32 23.62 0.21
CA VAL A 12 19.84 23.63 0.14
C VAL A 12 19.41 24.04 -1.29
N PRO A 13 18.38 23.39 -1.88
CA PRO A 13 17.88 23.78 -3.19
C PRO A 13 17.60 25.28 -3.30
N ASP A 14 18.05 25.89 -4.39
CA ASP A 14 17.62 27.24 -4.73
C ASP A 14 16.14 27.26 -5.15
N VAL A 15 15.57 28.45 -5.34
CA VAL A 15 14.13 28.61 -5.66
C VAL A 15 13.74 27.83 -6.91
N LYS A 16 14.59 27.81 -7.94
CA LYS A 16 14.29 27.13 -9.20
C LYS A 16 14.27 25.62 -8.98
N ARG A 17 15.32 25.07 -8.35
CA ARG A 17 15.44 23.65 -8.06
C ARG A 17 14.34 23.18 -7.11
N TRP A 18 13.98 24.01 -6.13
CA TRP A 18 12.85 23.76 -5.24
C TRP A 18 11.55 23.57 -6.03
N THR A 19 11.22 24.50 -6.93
CA THR A 19 10.01 24.39 -7.76
C THR A 19 10.00 23.15 -8.64
N GLU A 20 11.15 22.79 -9.24
CA GLU A 20 11.28 21.57 -10.03
C GLU A 20 11.02 20.31 -9.19
N LEU A 21 11.60 20.23 -7.98
CA LEU A 21 11.39 19.11 -7.06
C LEU A 21 9.93 19.02 -6.62
N ASP A 22 9.32 20.15 -6.25
CA ASP A 22 7.95 20.24 -5.76
C ASP A 22 6.92 19.82 -6.82
N GLN A 23 7.13 20.19 -8.09
CA GLN A 23 6.28 19.75 -9.20
C GLN A 23 6.45 18.27 -9.55
N ARG A 24 7.66 17.74 -9.40
CA ARG A 24 7.98 16.36 -9.74
C ARG A 24 7.50 15.37 -8.69
N LEU A 25 7.67 15.70 -7.40
CA LEU A 25 7.44 14.77 -6.29
C LEU A 25 5.97 14.76 -5.87
N LYS A 26 5.18 13.89 -6.51
CA LYS A 26 3.74 13.80 -6.25
C LYS A 26 3.37 13.24 -4.88
N THR A 27 4.25 12.46 -4.26
CA THR A 27 3.95 11.65 -3.06
C THR A 27 4.10 12.40 -1.75
N VAL A 28 4.76 13.56 -1.79
CA VAL A 28 4.98 14.43 -0.64
C VAL A 28 4.46 15.83 -0.96
N LYS A 29 4.05 16.55 0.07
CA LYS A 29 3.66 17.95 -0.04
C LYS A 29 4.11 18.73 1.19
N LEU A 30 4.30 20.02 0.99
CA LEU A 30 4.54 20.97 2.08
C LEU A 30 3.20 21.60 2.48
N LEU A 31 2.80 21.39 3.72
CA LEU A 31 1.59 22.03 4.27
C LEU A 31 1.85 23.50 4.56
N ASP A 32 0.84 24.37 4.45
CA ASP A 32 0.96 25.78 4.83
C ASP A 32 1.29 25.93 6.33
N THR A 33 0.64 25.10 7.15
CA THR A 33 0.85 25.04 8.60
C THR A 33 1.01 23.58 9.05
N ALA A 34 1.61 23.38 10.24
CA ALA A 34 1.68 22.04 10.81
C ALA A 34 0.26 21.50 11.11
N PRO A 35 0.00 20.20 10.89
CA PRO A 35 -1.30 19.60 11.17
C PRO A 35 -1.74 19.90 12.61
N GLN A 36 -2.98 20.37 12.76
CA GLN A 36 -3.61 20.54 14.07
C GLN A 36 -4.38 19.27 14.44
N PRO A 37 -4.54 18.96 15.75
CA PRO A 37 -5.42 17.88 16.17
C PRO A 37 -6.84 18.13 15.65
N PRO A 38 -7.63 17.06 15.42
CA PRO A 38 -9.02 17.21 15.05
C PRO A 38 -9.79 18.02 16.11
N PRO A 39 -10.84 18.77 15.72
CA PRO A 39 -11.68 19.49 16.66
C PRO A 39 -12.24 18.56 17.75
N PRO A 40 -12.42 19.02 19.00
CA PRO A 40 -12.94 18.20 20.10
C PRO A 40 -14.29 17.50 19.82
N GLU A 41 -15.12 18.11 18.96
CA GLU A 41 -16.42 17.61 18.54
C GLU A 41 -16.37 16.56 17.43
N PHE A 42 -15.22 16.37 16.79
CA PHE A 42 -15.06 15.38 15.72
C PHE A 42 -15.20 13.98 16.29
N LYS A 43 -16.26 13.28 15.87
CA LYS A 43 -16.46 11.87 16.17
C LYS A 43 -15.98 11.05 14.99
N MET A 44 -14.96 10.23 15.23
CA MET A 44 -14.48 9.30 14.23
C MET A 44 -15.61 8.34 13.82
N PRO A 45 -15.91 8.20 12.52
CA PRO A 45 -16.80 7.16 12.03
C PRO A 45 -16.28 5.79 12.44
N ALA A 46 -17.19 4.82 12.55
CA ALA A 46 -16.81 3.45 12.82
C ALA A 46 -16.05 2.88 11.61
N THR A 47 -14.95 2.19 11.91
CA THR A 47 -14.13 1.52 10.91
C THR A 47 -14.02 0.05 11.26
N SER A 48 -13.93 -0.77 10.23
CA SER A 48 -13.78 -2.21 10.32
C SER A 48 -12.50 -2.66 9.61
N GLU A 49 -11.73 -3.50 10.28
CA GLU A 49 -10.61 -4.23 9.74
C GLU A 49 -10.98 -5.69 9.48
N VAL A 50 -10.93 -6.10 8.21
CA VAL A 50 -11.24 -7.48 7.82
C VAL A 50 -10.02 -8.14 7.20
N LEU A 51 -9.69 -9.31 7.72
CA LEU A 51 -8.65 -10.17 7.16
C LEU A 51 -9.22 -10.92 5.95
N PHE A 52 -8.59 -10.72 4.80
CA PHE A 52 -8.89 -11.44 3.58
C PHE A 52 -7.75 -12.38 3.22
N HIS A 53 -8.12 -13.57 2.79
CA HIS A 53 -7.21 -14.57 2.24
C HIS A 53 -7.45 -14.68 0.73
N PHE A 54 -6.39 -14.54 -0.04
CA PHE A 54 -6.39 -14.72 -1.48
C PHE A 54 -5.67 -16.03 -1.80
N PRO A 55 -6.38 -17.10 -2.19
CA PRO A 55 -5.74 -18.36 -2.57
C PRO A 55 -4.82 -18.19 -3.77
N ARG A 56 -3.75 -18.99 -3.85
CA ARG A 56 -2.74 -18.89 -4.93
C ARG A 56 -3.36 -19.05 -6.32
N SER A 57 -4.31 -19.95 -6.46
CA SER A 57 -5.10 -20.23 -7.65
C SER A 57 -5.86 -18.99 -8.12
N LYS A 58 -6.50 -18.26 -7.19
CA LYS A 58 -7.22 -17.01 -7.45
C LYS A 58 -6.27 -15.86 -7.79
N ILE A 59 -5.11 -15.77 -7.14
CA ILE A 59 -4.06 -14.80 -7.49
C ILE A 59 -3.56 -15.04 -8.93
N ASN A 60 -3.35 -16.30 -9.31
CA ASN A 60 -2.93 -16.63 -10.67
C ASN A 60 -4.00 -16.24 -11.70
N GLN A 61 -5.28 -16.45 -11.39
CA GLN A 61 -6.39 -15.99 -12.23
C GLN A 61 -6.43 -14.45 -12.35
N LEU A 62 -6.29 -13.72 -11.23
CA LEU A 62 -6.20 -12.24 -11.25
C LEU A 62 -5.03 -11.77 -12.14
N LYS A 63 -3.85 -12.37 -11.96
CA LYS A 63 -2.67 -12.01 -12.75
C LYS A 63 -2.87 -12.30 -14.24
N ALA A 64 -3.50 -13.43 -14.59
CA ALA A 64 -3.82 -13.75 -15.97
C ALA A 64 -4.81 -12.75 -16.57
N ASN A 65 -5.88 -12.40 -15.84
CA ASN A 65 -6.90 -11.44 -16.28
C ASN A 65 -6.38 -10.01 -16.41
N ALA A 66 -5.35 -9.65 -15.65
CA ALA A 66 -4.70 -8.35 -15.71
C ALA A 66 -3.60 -8.26 -16.79
N SER A 67 -3.07 -9.40 -17.24
CA SER A 67 -1.97 -9.42 -18.20
C SER A 67 -2.46 -8.96 -19.57
N ARG A 68 -1.79 -7.96 -20.14
CA ARG A 68 -2.03 -7.53 -21.52
C ARG A 68 -1.43 -8.54 -22.50
N THR A 69 -1.93 -8.54 -23.73
CA THR A 69 -1.38 -9.36 -24.83
C THR A 69 0.03 -8.95 -25.26
N ASP A 70 0.52 -7.79 -24.82
CA ASP A 70 1.88 -7.34 -25.12
C ASP A 70 2.91 -8.11 -24.26
N PRO A 71 3.79 -8.92 -24.88
CA PRO A 71 4.80 -9.71 -24.17
C PRO A 71 5.85 -8.85 -23.45
N ASN A 72 5.99 -7.56 -23.77
CA ASN A 72 6.93 -6.66 -23.10
C ASN A 72 6.36 -6.03 -21.81
N THR A 73 5.05 -6.18 -21.57
CA THR A 73 4.39 -5.59 -20.41
C THR A 73 4.15 -6.67 -19.35
N TRP A 74 5.04 -6.78 -18.35
CA TRP A 74 4.87 -7.71 -17.24
C TRP A 74 4.26 -7.04 -16.00
N ILE A 75 3.44 -7.77 -15.25
CA ILE A 75 2.92 -7.35 -13.95
C ILE A 75 3.23 -8.39 -12.87
N SER A 76 3.29 -7.96 -11.61
CA SER A 76 3.42 -8.86 -10.46
C SER A 76 2.05 -9.28 -9.96
N SER A 77 2.02 -10.33 -9.14
CA SER A 77 0.83 -10.67 -8.38
C SER A 77 0.40 -9.54 -7.44
N TYR A 78 1.36 -8.79 -6.89
CA TYR A 78 1.07 -7.63 -6.04
C TYR A 78 0.36 -6.51 -6.82
N ASP A 79 0.83 -6.19 -8.04
CA ASP A 79 0.17 -5.18 -8.88
C ASP A 79 -1.27 -5.59 -9.19
N ALA A 80 -1.49 -6.86 -9.54
CA ALA A 80 -2.82 -7.39 -9.86
C ALA A 80 -3.77 -7.32 -8.65
N ILE A 81 -3.33 -7.76 -7.47
CA ILE A 81 -4.20 -7.74 -6.29
C ILE A 81 -4.43 -6.29 -5.81
N MET A 82 -3.42 -5.42 -5.82
CA MET A 82 -3.60 -4.01 -5.45
C MET A 82 -4.51 -3.24 -6.42
N ALA A 83 -4.40 -3.49 -7.73
CA ALA A 83 -5.32 -2.93 -8.72
C ALA A 83 -6.76 -3.41 -8.50
N PHE A 84 -6.90 -4.70 -8.16
CA PHE A 84 -8.18 -5.31 -7.84
C PHE A 84 -8.80 -4.70 -6.57
N CYS A 85 -7.98 -4.50 -5.52
CA CYS A 85 -8.39 -3.83 -4.29
C CYS A 85 -8.83 -2.41 -4.56
N TRP A 86 -8.03 -1.61 -5.28
CA TRP A 86 -8.38 -0.23 -5.60
C TRP A 86 -9.71 -0.15 -6.33
N ARG A 87 -9.92 -1.01 -7.33
CA ARG A 87 -11.19 -1.12 -8.07
C ARG A 87 -12.38 -1.43 -7.15
N CYS A 88 -12.29 -2.49 -6.35
CA CYS A 88 -13.41 -2.94 -5.52
C CYS A 88 -13.70 -1.96 -4.36
N VAL A 89 -12.66 -1.41 -3.73
CA VAL A 89 -12.81 -0.39 -2.68
C VAL A 89 -13.42 0.89 -3.24
N SER A 90 -12.97 1.36 -4.40
CA SER A 90 -13.57 2.53 -5.06
C SER A 90 -15.04 2.27 -5.42
N ARG A 91 -15.38 1.08 -5.91
CA ARG A 91 -16.78 0.70 -6.15
C ARG A 91 -17.61 0.68 -4.85
N ALA A 92 -17.09 0.11 -3.77
CA ALA A 92 -17.76 0.08 -2.47
C ALA A 92 -18.02 1.51 -1.92
N ARG A 93 -17.15 2.47 -2.26
CA ARG A 93 -17.28 3.88 -1.89
C ARG A 93 -18.11 4.73 -2.87
N GLN A 94 -18.51 4.20 -4.03
CA GLN A 94 -19.09 4.98 -5.13
C GLN A 94 -20.40 5.69 -4.76
N SER A 95 -21.16 5.21 -3.77
CA SER A 95 -22.36 5.90 -3.29
C SER A 95 -22.06 7.19 -2.52
N SER A 96 -20.84 7.35 -2.03
CA SER A 96 -20.43 8.42 -1.11
C SER A 96 -19.44 9.40 -1.76
N VAL A 97 -19.04 9.16 -3.01
CA VAL A 97 -18.03 9.93 -3.74
C VAL A 97 -18.50 10.12 -5.19
N ALA A 98 -18.38 11.33 -5.73
CA ALA A 98 -18.78 11.61 -7.10
C ALA A 98 -17.83 10.94 -8.10
N GLY A 99 -18.35 10.51 -9.26
CA GLY A 99 -17.60 9.73 -10.25
C GLY A 99 -16.40 10.46 -10.87
N ASP A 100 -16.48 11.79 -10.96
CA ASP A 100 -15.42 12.68 -11.44
C ASP A 100 -14.37 13.02 -10.37
N THR A 101 -14.60 12.61 -9.12
CA THR A 101 -13.62 12.77 -8.05
C THR A 101 -12.41 11.88 -8.33
N THR A 102 -11.22 12.44 -8.11
CA THR A 102 -9.97 11.69 -8.21
C THR A 102 -9.77 10.78 -7.01
N THR A 103 -9.26 9.57 -7.27
CA THR A 103 -8.74 8.65 -6.26
C THR A 103 -7.30 8.30 -6.63
N THR A 104 -6.47 8.15 -5.61
CA THR A 104 -5.08 7.73 -5.77
C THR A 104 -4.86 6.38 -5.09
N LEU A 105 -4.20 5.47 -5.79
CA LEU A 105 -3.59 4.31 -5.16
C LEU A 105 -2.09 4.56 -4.94
N MET A 106 -1.67 4.45 -3.69
CA MET A 106 -0.28 4.53 -3.26
C MET A 106 0.12 3.23 -2.60
N PHE A 107 1.35 2.76 -2.79
CA PHE A 107 1.90 1.69 -1.96
C PHE A 107 3.36 1.91 -1.60
N ALA A 108 3.75 1.40 -0.43
CA ALA A 108 5.11 1.49 0.06
C ALA A 108 6.10 0.74 -0.86
N VAL A 109 7.15 1.44 -1.29
CA VAL A 109 8.25 0.92 -2.09
C VAL A 109 9.50 0.88 -1.22
N ASN A 110 10.21 -0.25 -1.20
CA ASN A 110 11.49 -0.38 -0.49
C ASN A 110 12.65 0.14 -1.37
N GLY A 111 13.37 1.15 -0.90
CA GLY A 111 14.45 1.80 -1.66
C GLY A 111 15.82 1.14 -1.51
N ARG A 112 16.00 0.21 -0.57
CA ARG A 112 17.33 -0.36 -0.26
C ARG A 112 18.03 -0.94 -1.49
N GLY A 113 17.31 -1.72 -2.30
CA GLY A 113 17.84 -2.31 -3.54
C GLY A 113 17.78 -1.39 -4.77
N ARG A 114 17.19 -0.20 -4.64
CA ARG A 114 17.00 0.75 -5.74
C ARG A 114 18.04 1.85 -5.77
N LEU A 115 18.54 2.23 -4.60
CA LEU A 115 19.63 3.19 -4.45
C LEU A 115 20.89 2.69 -5.18
N LYS A 116 21.69 3.63 -5.68
CA LYS A 116 22.95 3.35 -6.36
C LYS A 116 24.12 4.03 -5.61
N PRO A 117 25.01 3.25 -4.95
CA PRO A 117 24.96 1.79 -4.78
C PRO A 117 23.81 1.32 -3.85
N PRO A 118 23.40 0.04 -3.90
CA PRO A 118 22.33 -0.47 -3.05
C PRO A 118 22.77 -0.46 -1.58
N LEU A 119 21.82 -0.18 -0.69
CA LEU A 119 22.04 -0.28 0.75
C LEU A 119 22.05 -1.75 1.20
N SER A 120 22.79 -2.00 2.28
CA SER A 120 22.80 -3.32 2.91
C SER A 120 21.39 -3.79 3.29
N LYS A 121 21.10 -5.08 3.07
CA LYS A 121 19.88 -5.73 3.55
C LYS A 121 19.75 -5.67 5.09
N HIS A 122 20.85 -5.43 5.80
CA HIS A 122 20.89 -5.28 7.26
C HIS A 122 20.79 -3.81 7.71
N TYR A 123 20.55 -2.86 6.81
CA TYR A 123 20.36 -1.46 7.18
C TYR A 123 19.10 -1.28 8.04
N VAL A 124 19.30 -0.80 9.27
CA VAL A 124 18.25 -0.50 10.25
C VAL A 124 17.90 0.99 10.16
N GLY A 125 16.75 1.26 9.55
CA GLY A 125 16.22 2.61 9.36
C GLY A 125 15.16 2.65 8.25
N ASN A 126 14.54 3.80 8.09
CA ASN A 126 13.54 4.00 7.04
C ASN A 126 14.21 4.24 5.69
N VAL A 127 13.83 3.44 4.69
CA VAL A 127 14.22 3.59 3.28
C VAL A 127 13.01 3.20 2.45
N ALA A 128 11.96 3.99 2.57
CA ALA A 128 10.71 3.76 1.88
C ALA A 128 10.12 5.09 1.42
N THR A 129 9.46 5.04 0.27
CA THR A 129 8.56 6.09 -0.23
C THR A 129 7.33 5.41 -0.82
N LEU A 130 6.41 6.18 -1.39
CA LEU A 130 5.20 5.67 -2.03
C LEU A 130 5.35 5.65 -3.55
N SER A 131 4.68 4.73 -4.21
CA SER A 131 4.27 4.88 -5.61
C SER A 131 3.09 5.84 -5.72
N TRP A 132 2.77 6.29 -6.93
CA TRP A 132 1.64 7.20 -7.19
C TRP A 132 0.88 6.77 -8.44
N SER A 133 -0.40 6.44 -8.31
CA SER A 133 -1.29 6.12 -9.43
C SER A 133 -2.63 6.81 -9.20
N GLU A 134 -3.01 7.71 -10.11
CA GLU A 134 -4.14 8.61 -9.94
C GLU A 134 -5.08 8.52 -11.15
N LEU A 135 -6.38 8.37 -10.89
CA LEU A 135 -7.46 8.30 -11.87
C LEU A 135 -8.76 8.80 -11.24
N THR A 136 -9.81 9.04 -12.02
CA THR A 136 -11.15 9.29 -11.44
C THR A 136 -11.81 8.00 -10.97
N PHE A 137 -12.81 8.10 -10.08
CA PHE A 137 -13.61 6.95 -9.66
C PHE A 137 -14.21 6.21 -10.86
N ASP A 138 -14.80 6.95 -11.80
CA ASP A 138 -15.41 6.39 -12.99
C ASP A 138 -14.40 5.61 -13.85
N GLU A 139 -13.17 6.13 -14.01
CA GLU A 139 -12.11 5.40 -14.72
C GLU A 139 -11.68 4.12 -14.00
N VAL A 140 -11.65 4.13 -12.66
CA VAL A 140 -11.23 2.98 -11.85
C VAL A 140 -12.28 1.87 -11.87
N VAL A 141 -13.57 2.21 -11.80
CA VAL A 141 -14.67 1.23 -11.75
C VAL A 141 -15.23 0.87 -13.13
N ALA A 142 -14.82 1.57 -14.19
CA ALA A 142 -15.24 1.31 -15.57
C ALA A 142 -15.09 -0.18 -15.96
N PRO A 143 -16.04 -0.75 -16.72
CA PRO A 143 -15.91 -2.10 -17.26
C PRO A 143 -14.59 -2.27 -18.03
N GLY A 144 -13.85 -3.35 -17.74
CA GLY A 144 -12.58 -3.64 -18.41
C GLY A 144 -11.38 -2.78 -17.99
N ALA A 145 -11.49 -1.95 -16.94
CA ALA A 145 -10.37 -1.14 -16.46
C ALA A 145 -9.22 -1.96 -15.84
N PHE A 146 -9.49 -3.18 -15.34
CA PHE A 146 -8.54 -3.95 -14.53
C PHE A 146 -7.14 -4.16 -15.14
N PRO A 147 -6.97 -4.51 -16.43
CA PRO A 147 -5.65 -4.58 -17.07
C PRO A 147 -4.93 -3.22 -17.13
N ARG A 148 -5.66 -2.12 -17.40
CA ARG A 148 -5.10 -0.76 -17.42
C ARG A 148 -4.60 -0.37 -16.03
N LEU A 149 -5.39 -0.64 -14.99
CA LEU A 149 -5.02 -0.37 -13.60
C LEU A 149 -3.73 -1.14 -13.24
N SER A 150 -3.69 -2.44 -13.49
CA SER A 150 -2.54 -3.27 -13.16
C SER A 150 -1.25 -2.81 -13.87
N ALA A 151 -1.35 -2.40 -15.13
CA ALA A 151 -0.23 -1.82 -15.88
C ALA A 151 0.20 -0.44 -15.33
N LEU A 152 -0.74 0.41 -14.94
CA LEU A 152 -0.46 1.71 -14.32
C LEU A 152 0.32 1.54 -13.01
N LEU A 153 -0.12 0.62 -12.15
CA LEU A 153 0.54 0.33 -10.87
C LEU A 153 1.97 -0.19 -11.07
N ARG A 154 2.15 -1.06 -12.06
CA ARG A 154 3.47 -1.54 -12.47
C ARG A 154 4.38 -0.39 -12.89
N ALA A 155 3.91 0.50 -13.76
CA ALA A 155 4.67 1.64 -14.22
C ALA A 155 5.05 2.56 -13.04
N ALA A 156 4.07 2.92 -12.20
CA ALA A 156 4.28 3.72 -11.00
C ALA A 156 5.28 3.07 -10.02
N ASN A 157 5.26 1.74 -9.88
CA ASN A 157 6.27 1.04 -9.09
C ASN A 157 7.68 1.18 -9.70
N VAL A 158 7.84 1.09 -11.01
CA VAL A 158 9.15 1.16 -11.70
C VAL A 158 9.72 2.58 -11.65
N GLU A 159 8.87 3.60 -11.75
CA GLU A 159 9.27 5.02 -11.72
C GLU A 159 9.94 5.45 -10.40
N VAL A 160 9.68 4.75 -9.29
CA VAL A 160 10.29 5.06 -7.98
C VAL A 160 11.74 4.55 -7.91
N ASP A 161 12.65 5.18 -8.64
CA ASP A 161 14.05 4.76 -8.75
C ASP A 161 15.00 5.52 -7.79
N ASP A 162 16.32 5.29 -7.94
CA ASP A 162 17.38 5.98 -7.19
C ASP A 162 17.24 7.51 -7.20
N ASP A 163 16.87 8.08 -8.34
CA ASP A 163 16.77 9.52 -8.52
C ASP A 163 15.55 10.10 -7.80
N VAL A 164 14.43 9.36 -7.75
CA VAL A 164 13.27 9.72 -6.91
C VAL A 164 13.65 9.75 -5.43
N TYR A 165 14.38 8.75 -4.93
CA TYR A 165 14.82 8.75 -3.52
C TYR A 165 15.73 9.94 -3.21
N LYS A 166 16.71 10.22 -4.07
CA LYS A 166 17.62 11.37 -3.92
C LYS A 166 16.88 12.70 -3.98
N SER A 167 15.93 12.83 -4.91
CA SER A 167 15.09 14.02 -5.05
C SER A 167 14.26 14.28 -3.79
N ILE A 168 13.68 13.24 -3.16
CA ILE A 168 12.94 13.38 -1.90
C ILE A 168 13.86 13.85 -0.78
N VAL A 169 15.06 13.28 -0.66
CA VAL A 169 16.04 13.68 0.36
C VAL A 169 16.47 15.14 0.17
N GLU A 170 16.71 15.56 -1.07
CA GLU A 170 17.03 16.94 -1.44
C GLU A 170 15.87 17.90 -1.13
N TRP A 171 14.64 17.53 -1.48
CA TRP A 171 13.44 18.32 -1.17
C TRP A 171 13.23 18.44 0.34
N VAL A 172 13.35 17.36 1.13
CA VAL A 172 13.23 17.44 2.60
C VAL A 172 14.33 18.31 3.22
N ALA A 173 15.53 18.33 2.65
CA ALA A 173 16.61 19.20 3.11
C ALA A 173 16.29 20.68 2.92
N GLY A 174 15.53 21.04 1.87
CA GLY A 174 15.06 22.40 1.64
C GLY A 174 13.88 22.85 2.49
N VAL A 175 13.23 21.96 3.23
CA VAL A 175 12.16 22.32 4.16
C VAL A 175 12.74 22.76 5.51
N PRO A 176 12.55 24.04 5.92
CA PRO A 176 13.02 24.52 7.21
C PRO A 176 12.31 23.85 8.39
N ASP A 177 10.98 23.79 8.34
CA ASP A 177 10.15 23.13 9.35
C ASP A 177 9.59 21.80 8.85
N LYS A 178 10.29 20.72 9.21
CA LYS A 178 9.98 19.35 8.76
C LYS A 178 8.64 18.82 9.28
N ARG A 179 8.02 19.49 10.27
CA ARG A 179 6.67 19.13 10.77
C ARG A 179 5.56 19.43 9.75
N ARG A 180 5.87 20.24 8.74
CA ARG A 180 4.96 20.59 7.64
C ARG A 180 5.07 19.60 6.47
N VAL A 181 6.03 18.67 6.50
CA VAL A 181 6.14 17.63 5.48
C VAL A 181 5.05 16.60 5.72
N ALA A 182 4.22 16.40 4.72
CA ALA A 182 3.18 15.37 4.75
C ALA A 182 3.24 14.53 3.48
N PHE A 183 2.73 13.30 3.56
CA PHE A 183 2.38 12.58 2.36
C PHE A 183 1.22 13.28 1.66
N ASN A 184 1.25 13.31 0.33
CA ASN A 184 0.17 13.86 -0.45
C ASN A 184 -0.99 12.86 -0.59
N MET A 185 -1.56 12.40 0.53
CA MET A 185 -2.64 11.41 0.52
C MET A 185 -3.90 11.96 1.18
N ASN A 186 -5.05 11.48 0.71
CA ASN A 186 -6.37 11.66 1.28
C ASN A 186 -7.05 10.29 1.46
N ALA A 187 -6.40 9.40 2.22
CA ALA A 187 -6.83 8.02 2.39
C ALA A 187 -7.86 7.85 3.52
N PHE A 188 -7.60 8.49 4.66
CA PHE A 188 -8.42 8.35 5.86
C PHE A 188 -9.75 9.12 5.70
N LEU A 189 -10.86 8.39 5.58
CA LEU A 189 -12.20 8.92 5.28
C LEU A 189 -12.25 9.67 3.94
N GLY A 190 -11.34 9.33 3.03
CA GLY A 190 -11.17 9.98 1.75
C GLY A 190 -11.18 8.99 0.59
N PRO A 191 -10.97 9.48 -0.64
CA PRO A 191 -11.07 8.68 -1.86
C PRO A 191 -9.90 7.72 -2.07
N ASP A 192 -8.76 7.95 -1.42
CA ASP A 192 -7.52 7.24 -1.74
C ASP A 192 -7.45 5.86 -1.08
N VAL A 193 -6.61 5.01 -1.66
CA VAL A 193 -6.25 3.69 -1.11
C VAL A 193 -4.73 3.66 -0.90
N VAL A 194 -4.29 3.19 0.27
CA VAL A 194 -2.87 3.12 0.61
C VAL A 194 -2.50 1.70 1.00
N GLY A 195 -1.51 1.15 0.30
CA GLY A 195 -0.97 -0.18 0.50
C GLY A 195 0.36 -0.19 1.23
N SER A 196 0.59 -1.18 2.08
CA SER A 196 1.94 -1.57 2.49
C SER A 196 2.07 -3.09 2.52
N SER A 197 3.30 -3.59 2.40
CA SER A 197 3.57 -5.01 2.29
C SER A 197 4.74 -5.46 3.14
N TRP A 198 4.48 -6.48 3.95
CA TRP A 198 5.47 -7.25 4.69
C TRP A 198 5.75 -8.61 4.05
N GLN A 199 5.29 -8.84 2.81
CA GLN A 199 5.52 -10.09 2.10
C GLN A 199 7.02 -10.43 1.98
N GLY A 200 7.89 -9.42 1.92
CA GLY A 200 9.34 -9.60 1.86
C GLY A 200 10.01 -10.02 3.19
N LEU A 201 9.27 -10.08 4.29
CA LEU A 201 9.80 -10.54 5.58
C LEU A 201 9.82 -12.07 5.63
N SER A 202 10.90 -12.63 6.16
CA SER A 202 11.08 -14.07 6.34
C SER A 202 10.58 -14.58 7.69
N ALA A 203 9.56 -13.91 8.26
CA ALA A 203 9.18 -14.08 9.66
C ALA A 203 8.60 -15.47 9.98
N HIS A 204 7.97 -16.12 9.00
CA HIS A 204 7.46 -17.49 9.15
C HIS A 204 8.52 -18.56 8.85
N GLN A 205 9.68 -18.17 8.30
CA GLN A 205 10.72 -19.06 7.83
C GLN A 205 11.98 -19.05 8.71
N THR A 206 12.36 -17.89 9.23
CA THR A 206 13.68 -17.72 9.88
C THR A 206 13.63 -17.04 11.24
N TRP A 207 12.49 -16.47 11.66
CA TRP A 207 12.39 -15.81 12.95
C TRP A 207 11.97 -16.82 14.00
N GLU A 208 12.98 -17.38 14.65
CA GLU A 208 12.87 -18.45 15.63
C GLU A 208 13.52 -18.01 16.94
N PHE A 209 12.76 -18.10 18.04
CA PHE A 209 13.20 -17.64 19.36
C PHE A 209 13.25 -18.78 20.39
N GLY A 210 13.20 -20.04 19.94
CA GLY A 210 13.32 -21.24 20.77
C GLY A 210 12.01 -22.02 20.98
N PHE A 211 10.95 -21.69 20.25
CA PHE A 211 9.60 -22.26 20.43
C PHE A 211 8.83 -22.51 19.13
N GLY A 212 9.51 -22.54 17.98
CA GLY A 212 8.93 -22.66 16.66
C GLY A 212 8.62 -21.31 16.00
N THR A 213 8.56 -21.33 14.66
CA THR A 213 8.38 -20.10 13.89
C THR A 213 6.96 -19.60 14.05
N SER A 214 6.77 -18.29 13.87
CA SER A 214 5.44 -17.68 13.95
C SER A 214 4.43 -18.39 13.04
N LYS A 215 3.26 -18.76 13.59
CA LYS A 215 2.13 -19.31 12.80
C LYS A 215 1.33 -18.24 12.09
N ALA A 216 1.24 -17.06 12.70
CA ALA A 216 0.55 -15.90 12.16
C ALA A 216 1.19 -14.62 12.69
N ILE A 217 1.14 -13.56 11.87
CA ILE A 217 1.47 -12.19 12.25
C ILE A 217 0.26 -11.35 11.91
N ARG A 218 -0.18 -10.51 12.87
CA ARG A 218 -1.39 -9.69 12.75
C ARG A 218 -1.11 -8.28 13.27
N TRP A 219 -1.71 -7.30 12.61
CA TRP A 219 -1.79 -5.93 13.11
C TRP A 219 -3.03 -5.84 14.02
N PRO A 220 -2.87 -5.56 15.33
CA PRO A 220 -3.97 -5.72 16.29
C PRO A 220 -5.22 -4.86 16.02
N LYS A 221 -5.07 -3.60 15.62
CA LYS A 221 -6.19 -2.68 15.39
C LYS A 221 -5.78 -1.46 14.54
N PRO A 222 -5.66 -1.61 13.22
CA PRO A 222 -5.47 -0.48 12.32
C PRO A 222 -6.79 0.30 12.14
N ASP A 223 -7.03 1.31 12.97
CA ASP A 223 -8.14 2.28 12.81
C ASP A 223 -7.83 3.25 11.64
N LEU A 224 -7.69 2.73 10.41
CA LEU A 224 -7.20 3.46 9.24
C LEU A 224 -8.04 3.16 8.00
N ASP A 225 -9.11 3.94 7.76
CA ASP A 225 -9.88 3.83 6.51
C ASP A 225 -8.98 4.03 5.27
N GLY A 226 -9.26 3.25 4.23
CA GLY A 226 -8.53 3.26 2.96
C GLY A 226 -7.20 2.53 2.99
N PHE A 227 -6.86 1.88 4.11
CA PHE A 227 -5.57 1.22 4.27
C PHE A 227 -5.65 -0.28 3.97
N VAL A 228 -4.64 -0.78 3.26
CA VAL A 228 -4.51 -2.17 2.86
C VAL A 228 -3.12 -2.67 3.23
N PHE A 229 -3.05 -3.83 3.87
CA PHE A 229 -1.79 -4.35 4.38
C PHE A 229 -1.58 -5.83 4.07
N TYR A 230 -0.47 -6.15 3.40
CA TYR A 230 -0.08 -7.51 3.07
C TYR A 230 0.79 -8.11 4.15
N TYR A 231 0.39 -9.28 4.66
CA TYR A 231 1.17 -10.01 5.64
C TYR A 231 2.30 -10.83 4.99
N PRO A 232 3.33 -11.20 5.79
CA PRO A 232 4.36 -12.13 5.35
C PRO A 232 3.76 -13.44 4.82
N SER A 233 4.38 -14.03 3.80
CA SER A 233 3.93 -15.31 3.27
C SER A 233 4.09 -16.41 4.32
N ARG A 234 2.99 -17.11 4.61
CA ARG A 234 3.00 -18.27 5.52
C ARG A 234 3.52 -19.51 4.80
N ASN A 235 4.10 -20.43 5.57
CA ASN A 235 4.47 -21.76 5.09
C ASN A 235 3.57 -22.79 5.78
N THR A 236 2.39 -23.02 5.21
CA THR A 236 1.38 -23.94 5.78
C THR A 236 1.47 -25.35 5.19
N GLY A 237 2.26 -25.56 4.13
CA GLY A 237 2.28 -26.80 3.36
C GLY A 237 1.13 -26.94 2.36
N ASP A 238 0.14 -26.04 2.39
CA ASP A 238 -0.94 -25.99 1.41
C ASP A 238 -0.42 -25.34 0.10
N PRO A 239 -0.48 -26.04 -1.05
CA PRO A 239 -0.09 -25.46 -2.34
C PRO A 239 -0.91 -24.20 -2.70
N ASP A 240 -2.14 -24.07 -2.19
CA ASP A 240 -3.05 -22.95 -2.46
C ASP A 240 -3.03 -21.83 -1.40
N GLU A 241 -2.10 -21.88 -0.44
CA GLU A 241 -2.00 -20.94 0.70
C GLU A 241 -2.01 -19.46 0.32
N GLY A 242 -1.52 -19.09 -0.87
CA GLY A 242 -1.66 -17.72 -1.38
C GLY A 242 -1.12 -16.62 -0.44
N VAL A 243 -1.92 -15.57 -0.20
CA VAL A 243 -1.57 -14.45 0.69
C VAL A 243 -2.72 -14.04 1.60
N GLU A 244 -2.36 -13.50 2.77
CA GLU A 244 -3.30 -12.84 3.67
C GLU A 244 -3.07 -11.32 3.64
N MET A 245 -4.15 -10.55 3.66
CA MET A 245 -4.09 -9.10 3.77
C MET A 245 -5.24 -8.58 4.62
N VAL A 246 -4.98 -7.53 5.41
CA VAL A 246 -6.06 -6.81 6.09
C VAL A 246 -6.45 -5.60 5.24
N VAL A 247 -7.76 -5.39 5.11
CA VAL A 247 -8.36 -4.21 4.50
C VAL A 247 -9.12 -3.47 5.59
N CYS A 248 -8.88 -2.17 5.67
CA CYS A 248 -9.42 -1.29 6.69
C CYS A 248 -10.28 -0.23 6.00
N LEU A 249 -11.56 -0.19 6.32
CA LEU A 249 -12.50 0.76 5.71
C LEU A 249 -13.47 1.30 6.76
N GLU A 250 -14.07 2.45 6.47
CA GLU A 250 -15.33 2.86 7.10
C GLU A 250 -16.39 1.76 6.94
N ASP A 251 -17.19 1.53 7.97
CA ASP A 251 -18.07 0.36 8.09
C ASP A 251 -19.02 0.19 6.90
N SER A 252 -19.63 1.27 6.39
CA SER A 252 -20.55 1.19 5.27
C SER A 252 -19.86 0.75 3.97
N ALA A 253 -18.61 1.18 3.76
CA ALA A 253 -17.79 0.74 2.63
C ALA A 253 -17.32 -0.72 2.83
N MET A 254 -16.95 -1.11 4.05
CA MET A 254 -16.58 -2.50 4.34
C MET A 254 -17.74 -3.46 4.07
N GLN A 255 -18.96 -3.12 4.51
CA GLN A 255 -20.14 -3.95 4.28
C GLN A 255 -20.38 -4.18 2.78
N LYS A 256 -20.29 -3.13 1.96
CA LYS A 256 -20.44 -3.26 0.51
C LYS A 256 -19.35 -4.11 -0.13
N LEU A 257 -18.11 -4.02 0.37
CA LEU A 257 -17.01 -4.87 -0.10
C LEU A 257 -17.26 -6.35 0.24
N LEU A 258 -17.81 -6.63 1.42
CA LEU A 258 -18.18 -7.99 1.85
C LEU A 258 -19.34 -8.59 1.06
N GLU A 259 -20.15 -7.76 0.40
CA GLU A 259 -21.26 -8.16 -0.45
C GLU A 259 -20.90 -8.14 -1.96
N ASP A 260 -19.72 -7.64 -2.32
CA ASP A 260 -19.29 -7.45 -3.70
C ASP A 260 -18.99 -8.81 -4.38
N PRO A 261 -19.75 -9.20 -5.41
CA PRO A 261 -19.60 -10.52 -6.05
C PRO A 261 -18.27 -10.67 -6.81
N GLU A 262 -17.69 -9.57 -7.30
CA GLU A 262 -16.38 -9.63 -7.95
C GLU A 262 -15.31 -9.88 -6.90
N TRP A 263 -15.37 -9.16 -5.76
CA TRP A 263 -14.46 -9.34 -4.62
C TRP A 263 -14.47 -10.78 -4.10
N LEU A 264 -15.66 -11.28 -3.79
CA LEU A 264 -15.86 -12.62 -3.21
C LEU A 264 -15.44 -13.76 -4.14
N ASN A 265 -15.30 -13.52 -5.46
CA ASN A 265 -14.78 -14.52 -6.38
C ASN A 265 -13.28 -14.79 -6.18
N TYR A 266 -12.53 -13.87 -5.57
CA TYR A 266 -11.07 -13.98 -5.40
C TYR A 266 -10.61 -13.95 -3.95
N ALA A 267 -11.36 -13.29 -3.06
CA ALA A 267 -11.00 -13.07 -1.67
C ALA A 267 -11.96 -13.80 -0.72
N VAL A 268 -11.40 -14.50 0.26
CA VAL A 268 -12.17 -15.16 1.33
C VAL A 268 -11.99 -14.36 2.62
N ALA A 269 -13.08 -13.81 3.15
CA ALA A 269 -13.06 -13.19 4.47
C ALA A 269 -12.74 -14.26 5.52
N LYS A 270 -11.75 -13.98 6.36
CA LYS A 270 -11.46 -14.76 7.56
C LYS A 270 -12.10 -14.02 8.74
N GLY A 271 -12.74 -14.77 9.63
CA GLY A 271 -13.44 -14.19 10.78
C GLY A 271 -12.51 -13.34 11.65
N PRO A 272 -13.06 -12.42 12.47
CA PRO A 272 -12.30 -11.61 13.41
C PRO A 272 -11.78 -12.52 14.51
N ARG A 273 -10.65 -13.16 14.27
CA ARG A 273 -10.05 -14.05 15.25
C ARG A 273 -8.59 -13.69 15.38
N SER A 274 -8.41 -12.97 16.48
CA SER A 274 -7.18 -12.73 17.20
C SER A 274 -6.14 -13.83 16.98
N CYS A 275 -4.88 -13.49 17.18
CA CYS A 275 -3.77 -14.43 17.31
C CYS A 275 -3.99 -15.59 18.32
N PHE A 276 -5.15 -15.71 18.98
CA PHE A 276 -5.48 -16.71 20.00
C PHE A 276 -6.41 -17.85 19.54
N ASP A 277 -7.01 -17.81 18.35
CA ASP A 277 -7.75 -18.96 17.79
C ASP A 277 -6.83 -19.84 16.92
N LEU A 278 -5.63 -20.14 17.43
CA LEU A 278 -4.92 -21.31 16.95
C LEU A 278 -5.66 -22.51 17.53
N ASP A 279 -6.27 -23.33 16.68
CA ASP A 279 -6.75 -24.65 17.04
C ASP A 279 -5.60 -25.42 17.70
N VAL A 280 -5.55 -25.42 19.03
CA VAL A 280 -4.82 -26.40 19.83
C VAL A 280 -5.70 -27.63 19.93
N ALA A 281 -6.00 -28.22 18.78
CA ALA A 281 -6.65 -29.51 18.65
C ALA A 281 -5.75 -30.38 17.77
N GLY A 282 -4.71 -30.93 18.40
CA GLY A 282 -3.74 -31.78 17.73
C GLY A 282 -2.42 -31.92 18.49
N ALA A 283 -2.50 -32.32 19.77
CA ALA A 283 -1.43 -33.00 20.49
C ALA A 283 -2.05 -34.21 21.19
#